data_AF-A0AAE0UE41-F1
#
_entry.id   AF-A0AAE0UE41-F1
#
_cell.length_a   1.000
_cell.length_b   1.000
_cell.length_c   1.000
_cell.angle_alpha   90.00
_cell.angle_beta   90.00
_cell.angle_gamma   90.00
#
_symmetry.space_group_name_H-M   'P 1'
#
loop_
_entity.id
_entity.type
_entity.pdbx_description
1 polymer ?
#
loop_
_entity_poly.entity_id
_entity_poly.type
_entity_poly.pdbx_seq_one_letter_code
_entity_poly.pdbx_strand_id
1 'polypeptide(L)'
;VFLRCVEYYRGVLFLTTNRVGQFDDAFMSRIHVVIHYKSLTSEDRKKIWRQFFKKLSSERTDFRITRRAQDYVLEDKDITSMPWNGREIRNAFQTAVALADFRYMQIEDKDDNDVPTLDQEDFEEVCNMMIKFKDYLKDLHGKDEDERAQRDFARGPSFGLDD
;
A
#
# COMPACT_ATOMS: atom_id res chain seq x y z
N VAL A 1 15.65 -16.42 -25.56
CA VAL A 1 14.46 -16.11 -26.40
C VAL A 1 13.90 -14.72 -26.09
N PHE A 2 13.66 -14.35 -24.82
CA PHE A 2 13.09 -13.05 -24.45
C PHE A 2 13.92 -11.81 -24.85
N LEU A 3 15.27 -11.84 -24.73
CA LEU A 3 16.15 -10.76 -25.19
C LEU A 3 15.92 -10.38 -26.66
N ARG A 4 15.72 -11.39 -27.52
CA ARG A 4 15.45 -11.20 -28.94
C ARG A 4 14.11 -10.50 -29.16
N CYS A 5 13.10 -10.77 -28.32
CA CYS A 5 11.81 -10.10 -28.40
C CYS A 5 11.92 -8.61 -28.05
N VAL A 6 12.74 -8.24 -27.07
CA VAL A 6 13.00 -6.84 -26.70
C VAL A 6 13.69 -6.09 -27.86
N GLU A 7 14.61 -6.75 -28.54
CA GLU A 7 15.43 -6.19 -29.63
C GLU A 7 14.62 -5.85 -30.89
N TYR A 8 13.61 -6.67 -31.21
CA TYR A 8 12.73 -6.46 -32.38
C TYR A 8 11.39 -5.81 -32.02
N TYR A 9 11.17 -5.41 -30.76
CA TYR A 9 9.92 -4.78 -30.37
C TYR A 9 9.78 -3.40 -31.02
N ARG A 10 8.79 -3.25 -31.90
CA ARG A 10 8.47 -1.97 -32.57
C ARG A 10 7.48 -1.17 -31.73
N GLY A 11 7.95 -0.55 -30.65
CA GLY A 11 7.15 0.32 -29.77
C GLY A 11 7.85 0.70 -28.47
N VAL A 12 7.08 1.22 -27.50
CA VAL A 12 7.56 1.48 -26.13
C VAL A 12 7.19 0.28 -25.25
N LEU A 13 8.20 -0.37 -24.68
CA LEU A 13 8.03 -1.51 -23.78
C LEU A 13 8.22 -1.07 -22.33
N PHE A 14 7.23 -1.35 -21.48
CA PHE A 14 7.35 -1.19 -20.03
C PHE A 14 7.61 -2.55 -19.39
N LEU A 15 8.66 -2.64 -18.57
CA LEU A 15 9.00 -3.81 -17.78
C LEU A 15 9.01 -3.45 -16.30
N THR A 16 8.49 -4.35 -15.47
CA THR A 16 8.48 -4.20 -14.01
C THR A 16 9.14 -5.42 -13.37
N THR A 17 10.09 -5.22 -12.46
CA THR A 17 10.70 -6.33 -11.71
C THR A 17 10.80 -5.98 -10.23
N ASN A 18 10.46 -6.94 -9.37
CA ASN A 18 10.72 -6.87 -7.94
C ASN A 18 12.07 -7.51 -7.55
N ARG A 19 12.81 -8.05 -8.55
CA ARG A 19 14.07 -8.77 -8.38
C ARG A 19 15.11 -8.25 -9.38
N VAL A 20 15.50 -6.99 -9.21
CA VAL A 20 16.48 -6.36 -10.12
C VAL A 20 17.85 -7.02 -10.01
N GLY A 21 18.21 -7.60 -8.86
CA GLY A 21 19.47 -8.34 -8.70
C GLY A 21 19.56 -9.66 -9.49
N GLN A 22 18.43 -10.13 -10.04
CA GLN A 22 18.37 -11.33 -10.89
C GLN A 22 18.27 -10.99 -12.39
N PHE A 23 18.31 -9.70 -12.74
CA PHE A 23 18.33 -9.29 -14.13
C PHE A 23 19.69 -9.63 -14.76
N ASP A 24 19.67 -10.26 -15.93
CA ASP A 24 20.88 -10.54 -16.71
C ASP A 24 21.45 -9.22 -17.27
N ASP A 25 22.76 -9.02 -17.10
CA ASP A 25 23.49 -7.83 -17.54
C ASP A 25 23.27 -7.51 -19.03
N ALA A 26 23.01 -8.54 -19.86
CA ALA A 26 22.68 -8.37 -21.27
C ALA A 26 21.39 -7.53 -21.51
N PHE A 27 20.48 -7.46 -20.53
CA PHE A 27 19.29 -6.60 -20.59
C PHE A 27 19.59 -5.12 -20.41
N MET A 28 20.58 -4.77 -19.59
CA MET A 28 20.86 -3.37 -19.26
C MET A 28 21.23 -2.57 -20.51
N SER A 29 21.94 -3.19 -21.46
CA SER A 29 22.26 -2.60 -22.77
C SER A 29 21.05 -2.24 -23.64
N ARG A 30 19.85 -2.74 -23.31
CA ARG A 30 18.61 -2.57 -24.07
C ARG A 30 17.57 -1.73 -23.32
N ILE A 31 17.90 -1.26 -22.11
CA ILE A 31 17.03 -0.39 -21.30
C ILE A 31 17.49 1.05 -21.47
N HIS A 32 16.63 1.87 -22.06
CA HIS A 32 16.92 3.30 -22.29
C HIS A 32 16.68 4.15 -21.05
N VAL A 33 15.72 3.76 -20.20
CA VAL A 33 15.31 4.50 -18.99
C VAL A 33 15.04 3.50 -17.87
N VAL A 34 15.62 3.76 -16.70
CA VAL A 34 15.35 3.01 -15.47
C VAL A 34 14.62 3.93 -14.50
N ILE A 35 13.42 3.52 -14.08
CA ILE A 35 12.65 4.22 -13.05
C ILE A 35 12.72 3.40 -11.77
N HIS A 36 13.41 3.91 -10.77
CA HIS A 36 13.47 3.28 -9.45
C HIS A 36 12.36 3.81 -8.55
N TYR A 37 11.46 2.92 -8.12
CA TYR A 37 10.43 3.23 -7.13
C TYR A 37 11.01 3.01 -5.73
N LYS A 38 11.40 4.11 -5.07
CA LYS A 38 11.84 4.12 -3.67
C LYS A 38 10.69 3.69 -2.75
N SER A 39 11.03 3.15 -1.58
CA SER A 39 10.03 2.86 -0.53
C SER A 39 9.30 4.14 -0.12
N LEU A 40 8.02 4.02 0.23
CA LEU A 40 7.19 5.18 0.59
C LEU A 40 7.70 5.83 1.87
N THR A 41 8.00 7.13 1.81
CA THR A 41 8.23 7.95 3.00
C THR A 41 6.93 8.14 3.78
N SER A 42 7.00 8.57 5.03
CA SER A 42 5.80 8.88 5.81
C SER A 42 4.92 9.94 5.12
N GLU A 43 5.53 10.95 4.49
CA GLU A 43 4.81 11.96 3.72
C GLU A 43 4.14 11.40 2.46
N ASP A 44 4.78 10.45 1.76
CA ASP A 44 4.14 9.79 0.62
C ASP A 44 2.93 8.97 1.05
N ARG A 45 3.02 8.28 2.19
CA ARG A 45 1.88 7.53 2.77
C ARG A 45 0.74 8.48 3.13
N LYS A 46 1.02 9.61 3.79
CA LYS A 46 0.02 10.64 4.08
C LYS A 46 -0.67 11.15 2.80
N LYS A 47 0.09 11.39 1.72
CA LYS A 47 -0.49 11.79 0.42
C LYS A 47 -1.42 10.72 -0.14
N ILE A 48 -1.04 9.45 -0.07
CA ILE A 48 -1.86 8.33 -0.54
C ILE A 48 -3.16 8.23 0.27
N TRP A 49 -3.10 8.32 1.60
CA TRP A 49 -4.30 8.33 2.46
C TRP A 49 -5.25 9.47 2.09
N ARG A 50 -4.74 10.70 1.96
CA ARG A 50 -5.56 11.86 1.52
C ARG A 50 -6.19 11.62 0.15
N GLN A 51 -5.47 11.01 -0.78
CA GLN A 51 -6.00 10.68 -2.10
C GLN A 51 -7.15 9.67 -2.01
N PHE A 52 -7.06 8.66 -1.14
CA PHE A 52 -8.14 7.70 -0.94
C PHE A 52 -9.37 8.32 -0.28
N PHE A 53 -9.22 9.18 0.74
CA PHE A 53 -10.36 9.92 1.30
C PHE A 53 -11.03 10.81 0.23
N LYS A 54 -10.23 11.58 -0.52
CA LYS A 54 -10.76 12.42 -1.60
C LYS A 54 -11.52 11.60 -2.65
N LYS A 55 -10.97 10.44 -3.01
CA LYS A 55 -11.60 9.51 -3.96
C LYS A 55 -12.93 8.98 -3.43
N LEU A 56 -12.95 8.53 -2.17
CA LEU A 56 -14.18 8.06 -1.51
C LEU A 56 -15.25 9.15 -1.51
N SER A 57 -14.92 10.38 -1.09
CA SER A 57 -15.87 11.50 -1.10
C SER A 57 -16.39 11.86 -2.49
N SER A 58 -15.60 11.62 -3.55
CA SER A 58 -16.03 11.88 -4.93
C SER A 58 -16.88 10.76 -5.53
N GLU A 59 -16.65 9.51 -5.13
CA GLU A 59 -17.32 8.34 -5.69
C GLU A 59 -18.56 7.92 -4.90
N ARG A 60 -18.61 8.24 -3.60
CA ARG A 60 -19.69 7.87 -2.67
C ARG A 60 -20.17 9.13 -1.93
N THR A 61 -21.20 9.77 -2.48
CA THR A 61 -21.84 10.95 -1.85
C THR A 61 -22.78 10.57 -0.70
N ASP A 62 -23.17 9.30 -0.65
CA ASP A 62 -23.96 8.62 0.37
C ASP A 62 -23.10 8.19 1.58
N PHE A 63 -21.90 8.75 1.76
CA PHE A 63 -20.92 8.23 2.69
C PHE A 63 -20.27 9.37 3.49
N ARG A 64 -20.25 9.23 4.82
CA ARG A 64 -19.67 10.23 5.72
C ARG A 64 -18.28 9.78 6.18
N ILE A 65 -17.34 10.72 6.21
CA ILE A 65 -15.98 10.50 6.70
C ILE A 65 -15.78 11.40 7.91
N THR A 66 -15.50 10.83 9.08
CA THR A 66 -15.26 11.65 10.26
C THR A 66 -13.88 12.31 10.20
N ARG A 67 -13.73 13.43 10.90
CA ARG A 67 -12.42 14.04 11.10
C ARG A 67 -11.48 13.11 11.87
N ARG A 68 -12.01 12.34 12.83
CA ARG A 68 -11.23 11.37 13.63
C ARG A 68 -10.59 10.29 12.75
N ALA A 69 -11.32 9.77 11.76
CA ALA A 69 -10.76 8.83 10.79
C ALA A 69 -9.56 9.41 10.03
N GLN A 70 -9.65 10.67 9.61
CA GLN A 70 -8.55 11.35 8.90
C GLN A 70 -7.37 11.62 9.83
N ASP A 71 -7.63 12.19 11.00
CA ASP A 71 -6.60 12.54 11.98
C ASP A 71 -5.86 11.27 12.45
N TYR A 72 -6.56 10.14 12.61
CA TYR A 72 -5.95 8.85 12.96
C TYR A 72 -4.92 8.44 11.92
N VAL A 73 -5.29 8.25 10.65
CA VAL A 73 -4.36 7.73 9.63
C VAL A 73 -3.27 8.73 9.22
N LEU A 74 -3.46 10.02 9.50
CA LEU A 74 -2.52 11.08 9.11
C LEU A 74 -1.56 11.46 10.23
N GLU A 75 -1.96 11.42 11.50
CA GLU A 75 -1.18 11.98 12.61
C GLU A 75 -0.96 11.00 13.77
N ASP A 76 -1.74 9.93 13.88
CA ASP A 76 -1.57 8.96 14.96
C ASP A 76 -0.25 8.18 14.81
N LYS A 77 0.50 8.03 15.91
CA LYS A 77 1.82 7.42 15.90
C LYS A 77 1.78 5.93 15.58
N ASP A 78 0.73 5.24 16.00
CA ASP A 78 0.65 3.79 15.83
C ASP A 78 0.58 3.45 14.34
N ILE A 79 -0.23 4.17 13.57
CA ILE A 79 -0.35 3.93 12.13
C ILE A 79 0.74 4.62 11.29
N THR A 80 1.18 5.84 11.67
CA THR A 80 2.17 6.58 10.89
C THR A 80 3.59 6.01 11.00
N SER A 81 3.89 5.29 12.09
CA SER A 81 5.18 4.63 12.28
C SER A 81 5.30 3.31 11.50
N MET A 82 4.18 2.66 11.17
CA MET A 82 4.16 1.40 10.44
C MET A 82 4.61 1.57 8.98
N PRO A 83 5.53 0.73 8.45
CA PRO A 83 6.07 0.82 7.09
C PRO A 83 5.10 0.33 6.00
N TRP A 84 3.89 0.90 5.94
CA TRP A 84 2.87 0.51 4.97
C TRP A 84 3.33 0.77 3.53
N ASN A 85 3.26 -0.26 2.68
CA ASN A 85 3.39 -0.12 1.24
C ASN A 85 2.05 0.29 0.60
N GLY A 86 2.09 0.76 -0.64
CA GLY A 86 0.89 1.28 -1.31
C GLY A 86 -0.25 0.27 -1.48
N ARG A 87 0.04 -1.04 -1.55
CA ARG A 87 -0.99 -2.08 -1.60
C ARG A 87 -1.61 -2.30 -0.22
N GLU A 88 -0.81 -2.34 0.82
CA GLU A 88 -1.32 -2.49 2.19
C GLU A 88 -2.20 -1.29 2.57
N ILE A 89 -1.79 -0.04 2.26
CA ILE A 89 -2.62 1.16 2.49
C ILE A 89 -3.97 1.04 1.77
N ARG A 90 -3.94 0.66 0.49
CA ARG A 90 -5.16 0.50 -0.30
C ARG A 90 -6.08 -0.55 0.31
N ASN A 91 -5.54 -1.71 0.65
CA ASN A 91 -6.32 -2.81 1.21
C ASN A 91 -6.90 -2.41 2.57
N ALA A 92 -6.10 -1.80 3.44
CA ALA A 92 -6.55 -1.33 4.74
C ALA A 92 -7.70 -0.31 4.61
N PHE A 93 -7.57 0.65 3.70
CA PHE A 93 -8.63 1.63 3.41
C PHE A 93 -9.92 0.95 2.93
N GLN A 94 -9.81 -0.01 2.00
CA GLN A 94 -10.98 -0.73 1.47
C GLN A 94 -11.67 -1.57 2.56
N THR A 95 -10.89 -2.23 3.42
CA THR A 95 -11.45 -2.98 4.55
C THR A 95 -12.14 -2.06 5.54
N ALA A 96 -11.55 -0.91 5.89
CA ALA A 96 -12.17 0.06 6.80
C ALA A 96 -13.50 0.60 6.25
N VAL A 97 -13.56 0.91 4.96
CA VAL A 97 -14.82 1.29 4.29
C VAL A 97 -15.86 0.16 4.35
N ALA A 98 -15.45 -1.09 4.13
CA ALA A 98 -16.34 -2.23 4.21
C ALA A 98 -16.86 -2.49 5.64
N LEU A 99 -16.02 -2.28 6.66
CA LEU A 99 -16.43 -2.35 8.07
C LEU A 99 -17.47 -1.28 8.40
N ALA A 100 -17.25 -0.05 7.94
CA ALA A 100 -18.22 1.04 8.11
C ALA A 100 -19.56 0.75 7.42
N ASP A 101 -19.55 0.24 6.18
CA ASP A 101 -20.75 -0.21 5.47
C ASP A 101 -21.45 -1.34 6.23
N PHE A 102 -20.69 -2.34 6.72
CA PHE A 102 -21.24 -3.46 7.48
C PHE A 102 -21.88 -3.00 8.80
N ARG A 103 -21.19 -2.14 9.57
CA ARG A 103 -21.71 -1.57 10.81
C ARG A 103 -23.01 -0.81 10.56
N TYR A 104 -23.08 -0.03 9.49
CA TYR A 104 -24.32 0.64 9.08
C TYR A 104 -25.44 -0.36 8.73
N MET A 105 -25.15 -1.48 8.07
CA MET A 105 -26.16 -2.51 7.75
C MET A 105 -26.77 -3.17 9.00
N GLN A 106 -26.05 -3.21 10.13
CA GLN A 106 -26.53 -3.81 11.38
C GLN A 106 -27.45 -2.90 12.21
N ILE A 107 -27.63 -1.63 11.83
CA ILE A 107 -28.54 -0.71 12.52
C ILE A 107 -29.98 -1.04 12.11
N GLU A 108 -30.83 -1.41 13.07
CA GLU A 108 -32.23 -1.78 12.83
C GLU A 108 -33.13 -0.53 12.64
N ASP A 109 -32.98 0.49 13.48
CA ASP A 109 -33.79 1.71 13.49
C ASP A 109 -33.05 2.89 12.84
N LYS A 110 -32.93 2.88 11.51
CA LYS A 110 -32.26 3.96 10.75
C LYS A 110 -33.17 5.17 10.56
N ASP A 111 -32.64 6.36 10.79
CA ASP A 111 -33.22 7.62 10.35
C ASP A 111 -32.98 7.83 8.84
N ASP A 112 -33.83 8.62 8.17
CA ASP A 112 -33.67 9.01 6.76
C ASP A 112 -32.33 9.72 6.50
N ASN A 113 -31.71 10.31 7.52
CA ASN A 113 -30.42 10.99 7.43
C ASN A 113 -29.20 10.10 7.76
N ASP A 114 -29.43 8.84 8.14
CA ASP A 114 -28.34 7.93 8.49
C ASP A 114 -27.65 7.40 7.24
N VAL A 115 -26.33 7.56 7.22
CA VAL A 115 -25.45 7.10 6.15
C VAL A 115 -24.29 6.33 6.72
N PRO A 116 -23.71 5.37 5.96
CA PRO A 116 -22.44 4.76 6.31
C PRO A 116 -21.41 5.82 6.70
N THR A 117 -20.79 5.62 7.86
CA THR A 117 -19.82 6.56 8.42
C THR A 117 -18.52 5.83 8.69
N LEU A 118 -17.47 6.22 7.98
CA LEU A 118 -16.10 5.77 8.23
C LEU A 118 -15.52 6.61 9.36
N ASP A 119 -15.19 5.94 10.45
CA ASP A 119 -14.63 6.53 11.66
C ASP A 119 -13.25 5.93 11.99
N GLN A 120 -12.61 6.49 13.00
CA GLN A 120 -11.32 6.03 13.53
C GLN A 120 -11.36 4.53 13.91
N GLU A 121 -12.46 4.07 14.50
CA GLU A 121 -12.64 2.69 14.98
C GLU A 121 -12.43 1.65 13.86
N ASP A 122 -12.88 1.96 12.64
CA ASP A 122 -12.75 1.05 11.49
C ASP A 122 -11.28 0.86 11.10
N PHE A 123 -10.48 1.94 11.20
CA PHE A 123 -9.04 1.87 10.95
C PHE A 123 -8.28 1.19 12.08
N GLU A 124 -8.66 1.44 13.34
CA GLU A 124 -8.08 0.77 14.50
C GLU A 124 -8.26 -0.75 14.42
N GLU A 125 -9.45 -1.22 14.04
CA GLU A 125 -9.73 -2.66 13.87
C GLU A 125 -8.82 -3.28 12.80
N VAL A 126 -8.70 -2.62 11.64
CA VAL A 126 -7.84 -3.06 10.54
C VAL A 126 -6.36 -3.04 10.95
N CYS A 127 -5.90 -2.00 11.62
CA CYS A 127 -4.52 -1.89 12.12
C CYS A 127 -4.21 -3.01 13.11
N ASN A 128 -5.10 -3.24 14.09
CA ASN A 128 -4.95 -4.32 15.07
C ASN A 128 -4.88 -5.70 14.41
N MET A 129 -5.71 -5.94 13.39
CA MET A 129 -5.68 -7.19 12.63
C MET A 129 -4.34 -7.35 11.89
N MET A 130 -3.84 -6.29 11.26
CA MET A 130 -2.58 -6.32 10.51
C MET A 130 -1.37 -6.51 11.41
N ILE A 131 -1.33 -5.86 12.58
CA ILE A 131 -0.26 -6.04 13.58
C ILE A 131 -0.18 -7.51 14.00
N LYS A 132 -1.31 -8.10 14.42
CA LYS A 132 -1.37 -9.51 14.82
C LYS A 132 -0.91 -10.45 13.71
N PHE A 133 -1.26 -10.15 12.46
CA PHE A 133 -0.83 -10.92 11.30
C PHE A 133 0.68 -10.81 11.06
N LYS A 134 1.26 -9.60 11.15
CA LYS A 134 2.70 -9.40 11.01
C LYS A 134 3.48 -10.06 12.13
N ASP A 135 3.01 -9.95 13.37
CA ASP A 135 3.61 -10.63 14.53
C ASP A 135 3.60 -12.15 14.33
N TYR A 136 2.46 -12.72 13.90
CA TYR A 136 2.37 -14.15 13.57
C TYR A 136 3.36 -14.57 12.48
N LEU A 137 3.51 -13.78 11.40
CA LEU A 137 4.48 -14.09 10.33
C LEU A 137 5.93 -13.98 10.81
N LYS A 138 6.22 -13.04 11.70
CA LYS A 138 7.54 -12.88 12.31
C LYS A 138 7.87 -14.09 13.18
N ASP A 139 6.93 -14.57 13.98
CA ASP A 139 7.09 -15.76 14.80
C ASP A 139 7.28 -17.03 13.95
N LEU A 140 6.49 -17.18 12.88
CA LEU A 140 6.53 -18.37 12.02
C LEU A 140 7.83 -18.52 11.23
N HIS A 141 8.37 -17.40 10.74
CA HIS A 141 9.50 -17.42 9.82
C HIS A 141 10.80 -16.87 10.42
N GLY A 142 10.74 -16.37 11.65
CA GLY A 142 11.87 -15.83 12.42
C GLY A 142 12.49 -14.55 11.87
N LYS A 143 11.94 -13.95 10.79
CA LYS A 143 12.52 -12.80 10.06
C LYS A 143 11.46 -11.95 9.35
N ASP A 144 11.72 -10.66 9.25
CA ASP A 144 10.85 -9.67 8.58
C ASP A 144 10.94 -9.77 7.04
N GLU A 145 9.95 -9.21 6.33
CA GLU A 145 9.81 -9.28 4.86
C GLU A 145 11.05 -8.69 4.14
N ASP A 146 11.56 -7.55 4.63
CA ASP A 146 12.74 -6.88 4.07
C ASP A 146 14.02 -7.74 4.22
N GLU A 147 14.17 -8.44 5.33
CA GLU A 147 15.31 -9.35 5.56
C GLU A 147 15.28 -10.55 4.61
N ARG A 148 14.09 -11.02 4.24
CA ARG A 148 13.94 -12.09 3.24
C ARG A 148 14.26 -11.58 1.84
N ALA A 149 13.81 -10.37 1.50
CA ALA A 149 14.09 -9.76 0.20
C ALA A 149 15.60 -9.53 -0.04
N GLN A 150 16.35 -9.16 1.00
CA GLN A 150 17.81 -9.03 0.93
C GLN A 150 18.51 -10.39 0.77
N ARG A 151 18.07 -11.42 1.51
CA ARG A 151 18.67 -12.77 1.45
C ARG A 151 18.52 -13.42 0.07
N ASP A 152 17.41 -13.16 -0.62
CA ASP A 152 17.13 -13.76 -1.93
C ASP A 152 17.82 -13.02 -3.09
N PHE A 153 18.75 -12.10 -2.80
CA PHE A 153 19.42 -11.21 -3.76
C PHE A 153 18.42 -10.46 -4.68
N ALA A 154 17.19 -10.25 -4.20
CA ALA A 154 16.17 -9.56 -4.98
C ALA A 154 16.47 -8.05 -5.10
N ARG A 155 17.10 -7.48 -4.06
CA ARG A 155 17.52 -6.07 -3.97
C ARG A 155 18.88 -5.99 -3.24
N GLY A 156 19.88 -5.37 -3.86
CA GLY A 156 21.17 -5.09 -3.22
C GLY A 156 21.10 -3.89 -2.26
N PRO A 157 22.03 -3.77 -1.29
CA PRO A 157 21.98 -2.74 -0.24
C PRO A 157 22.20 -1.30 -0.76
N SER A 158 22.67 -1.10 -1.99
CA SER A 158 23.09 0.20 -2.54
C SER A 158 22.28 0.70 -3.74
N PHE A 159 21.19 0.03 -4.14
CA PHE A 159 20.42 0.48 -5.30
C PHE A 159 19.58 1.73 -4.96
N GLY A 160 20.07 2.91 -5.31
CA GLY A 160 19.38 4.20 -5.09
C GLY A 160 19.93 5.08 -3.96
N LEU A 161 21.14 4.78 -3.46
CA LEU A 161 21.92 5.68 -2.58
C LEU A 161 22.91 6.50 -3.41
N ASP A 162 22.40 7.36 -4.28
CA ASP A 162 23.08 8.57 -4.75
C ASP A 162 21.94 9.59 -5.00
N ASP A 163 22.07 10.75 -4.35
CA ASP A 163 21.12 11.86 -4.13
C ASP A 163 20.09 11.73 -2.99
#